data_AF-A0A915Z4X9-F1
#
_entry.id   AF-A0A915Z4X9-F1
#
_cell.length_a   1.000
_cell.length_b   1.000
_cell.length_c   1.000
_cell.angle_alpha   90.00
_cell.angle_beta   90.00
_cell.angle_gamma   90.00
#
_symmetry.space_group_name_H-M   'P 1'
#
loop_
_entity.id
_entity.type
_entity.pdbx_description
1 polymer ?
#
loop_
_entity_poly.entity_id
_entity_poly.type
_entity_poly.pdbx_seq_one_letter_code
_entity_poly.pdbx_strand_id
1 'polypeptide(L)'
;MISHGIKIQKAKSKRTVGIVERYNHTLVEKLFPSQDASDLLTLAIKKSRVSSRSSYPCDGPVGYEEEKLPPDISVRYLLELNDLEGRRCRAGDMNWSPKIYHIHMSLTQKNQPVLYWLIDNDGKELERSFVREELLVIPNDTELPSQ
;
A
#
# COMPACT_ATOMS: atom_id res chain seq x y z
N MET A 1 3.87 3.77 27.81
CA MET A 1 2.76 2.85 27.44
C MET A 1 1.61 3.09 28.41
N ILE A 2 0.49 3.66 27.95
CA ILE A 2 -0.66 3.94 28.81
C ILE A 2 -1.37 2.61 29.08
N SER A 3 -1.18 2.06 30.28
CA SER A 3 -1.88 0.85 30.73
C SER A 3 -3.32 1.22 31.06
N HIS A 4 -4.19 1.20 30.05
CA HIS A 4 -5.62 1.24 30.28
C HIS A 4 -5.99 -0.02 31.07
N GLY A 5 -6.65 0.15 32.22
CA GLY A 5 -7.01 -0.92 33.17
C GLY A 5 -8.04 -1.91 32.63
N ILE A 6 -7.76 -2.51 31.47
CA ILE A 6 -8.64 -3.44 30.76
C ILE A 6 -8.47 -4.82 31.40
N LYS A 7 -9.49 -5.26 32.15
CA LYS A 7 -9.57 -6.61 32.71
C LYS A 7 -10.19 -7.56 31.70
N ILE A 8 -9.36 -8.35 31.02
CA ILE A 8 -9.81 -9.39 30.09
C ILE A 8 -10.31 -10.59 30.92
N GLN A 9 -11.61 -10.84 30.88
CA GLN A 9 -12.20 -12.03 31.50
C GLN A 9 -12.35 -13.14 30.44
N LYS A 10 -11.75 -14.30 30.69
CA LYS A 10 -11.90 -15.48 29.82
C LYS A 10 -13.07 -16.33 30.27
N ALA A 11 -13.95 -16.69 29.34
CA ALA A 11 -15.07 -17.59 29.63
C ALA A 11 -14.56 -19.00 29.95
N LYS A 12 -15.21 -19.66 30.93
CA LYS A 12 -14.84 -21.00 31.40
C LYS A 12 -15.81 -22.10 30.92
N SER A 13 -16.89 -21.75 30.21
CA SER A 13 -17.89 -22.71 29.74
C SER A 13 -18.40 -22.39 28.33
N LYS A 14 -18.72 -23.43 27.56
CA LYS A 14 -19.28 -23.29 26.20
C LYS A 14 -20.63 -22.57 26.18
N ARG A 15 -21.46 -22.76 27.21
CA ARG A 15 -22.77 -22.10 27.32
C ARG A 15 -22.63 -20.58 27.47
N THR A 16 -21.66 -20.12 28.26
CA THR A 16 -21.40 -18.69 28.45
C THR A 16 -20.85 -18.05 27.18
N VAL A 17 -19.95 -18.75 26.47
CA VAL A 17 -19.42 -18.30 25.17
C VAL A 17 -20.53 -18.07 24.16
N GLY A 18 -21.45 -19.03 24.00
CA GLY A 18 -22.56 -18.89 23.05
C GLY A 18 -23.52 -17.74 23.36
N ILE A 19 -23.65 -17.30 24.62
CA ILE A 19 -24.44 -16.11 24.96
C ILE A 19 -23.72 -14.83 24.51
N VAL A 20 -22.41 -14.75 24.76
CA VAL A 20 -21.57 -13.61 24.36
C VAL A 20 -21.51 -13.50 22.84
N GLU A 21 -21.34 -14.61 22.12
CA GLU A 21 -21.31 -14.65 20.66
C GLU A 21 -22.64 -14.17 20.06
N ARG A 22 -23.78 -14.65 20.58
CA ARG A 22 -25.11 -14.19 20.12
C ARG A 22 -25.31 -12.70 20.37
N TYR A 23 -24.94 -12.21 21.55
CA TYR A 23 -25.05 -10.79 21.87
C TYR A 23 -24.17 -9.93 20.95
N ASN A 24 -22.91 -10.34 20.74
CA ASN A 24 -22.00 -9.63 19.85
C ASN A 24 -22.49 -9.65 18.39
N HIS A 25 -23.05 -10.77 17.92
CA HIS A 25 -23.64 -10.86 16.58
C HIS A 25 -24.78 -9.85 16.40
N THR A 26 -25.74 -9.83 17.32
CA THR A 26 -26.86 -8.87 17.28
C THR A 26 -26.39 -7.42 17.36
N LEU A 27 -25.35 -7.13 18.13
CA LEU A 27 -24.76 -5.79 18.17
C LEU A 27 -24.15 -5.42 16.82
N VAL A 28 -23.36 -6.30 16.21
CA VAL A 28 -22.74 -6.05 14.90
C VAL A 28 -23.80 -5.80 13.83
N GLU A 29 -24.84 -6.64 13.78
CA GLU A 29 -25.96 -6.48 12.84
C GLU A 29 -26.70 -5.14 13.00
N LYS A 30 -26.86 -4.66 14.25
CA LYS A 30 -27.54 -3.39 14.52
C LYS A 30 -26.66 -2.15 14.31
N LEU A 31 -25.37 -2.24 14.61
CA LEU A 31 -24.46 -1.09 14.55
C LEU A 31 -23.90 -0.84 13.16
N PHE A 32 -23.77 -1.89 12.33
CA PHE A 32 -23.18 -1.83 11.00
C PHE A 32 -24.16 -2.34 9.94
N PRO A 33 -25.21 -1.56 9.60
CA PRO A 33 -26.27 -1.99 8.68
C PRO A 33 -25.79 -2.21 7.23
N SER A 34 -24.61 -1.73 6.84
CA SER A 34 -24.06 -1.89 5.49
C SER A 34 -22.66 -2.50 5.53
N GLN A 35 -22.60 -3.78 5.17
CA GLN A 35 -21.37 -4.51 4.85
C GLN A 35 -21.33 -4.94 3.39
N ASP A 36 -22.32 -4.50 2.59
CA ASP A 36 -22.34 -4.77 1.17
C ASP A 36 -21.46 -3.74 0.44
N ALA A 37 -20.45 -4.24 -0.27
CA ALA A 37 -19.51 -3.41 -1.02
C ALA A 37 -20.21 -2.61 -2.13
N SER A 38 -21.34 -3.11 -2.62
CA SER A 38 -22.14 -2.50 -3.67
C SER A 38 -22.82 -1.18 -3.25
N ASP A 39 -23.25 -1.09 -1.98
CA ASP A 39 -23.86 0.12 -1.40
C ASP A 39 -22.82 1.24 -1.16
N LEU A 40 -21.58 0.89 -0.84
CA LEU A 40 -20.47 1.84 -0.75
C LEU A 40 -20.11 2.41 -2.13
N LEU A 41 -20.16 1.57 -3.17
CA LEU A 41 -19.88 1.95 -4.54
C LEU A 41 -20.90 2.95 -5.09
N THR A 42 -22.19 2.75 -4.79
CA THR A 42 -23.27 3.66 -5.22
C THR A 42 -23.21 5.04 -4.56
N LEU A 43 -22.83 5.11 -3.27
CA LEU A 43 -22.58 6.38 -2.58
C LEU A 43 -21.36 7.13 -3.14
N ALA A 44 -20.30 6.40 -3.51
CA ALA A 44 -19.06 6.97 -4.03
C ALA A 44 -19.21 7.55 -5.45
N ILE A 45 -19.95 6.88 -6.34
CA ILE A 45 -20.13 7.29 -7.74
C ILE A 45 -20.82 8.66 -7.87
N LYS A 46 -21.72 9.01 -6.93
CA LYS A 46 -22.45 10.30 -6.96
C LYS A 46 -21.56 11.51 -6.66
N LYS A 47 -20.35 11.29 -6.12
CA LYS A 47 -19.39 12.34 -5.75
C LYS A 47 -18.32 12.45 -6.85
N SER A 48 -18.69 13.07 -7.96
CA SER A 48 -17.92 13.15 -9.22
C SER A 48 -16.58 13.90 -9.16
N ARG A 49 -16.02 14.16 -7.98
CA ARG A 49 -14.63 14.58 -7.79
C ARG A 49 -14.18 14.20 -6.39
N VAL A 50 -13.61 13.01 -6.28
CA VAL A 50 -12.83 12.60 -5.10
C VAL A 50 -11.42 13.14 -5.30
N SER A 51 -11.12 14.31 -4.76
CA SER A 51 -9.73 14.71 -4.56
C SER A 51 -9.22 13.96 -3.32
N SER A 52 -8.33 13.00 -3.50
CA SER A 52 -7.60 12.40 -2.37
C SER A 52 -6.77 13.49 -1.70
N ARG A 53 -7.20 13.96 -0.54
CA ARG A 53 -6.30 14.69 0.36
C ARG A 53 -5.40 13.63 1.00
N SER A 54 -4.09 13.71 0.79
CA SER A 54 -3.17 12.89 1.59
C SER A 54 -3.41 13.20 3.06
N SER A 55 -3.36 12.18 3.91
CA SER A 55 -3.55 12.32 5.37
C SER A 55 -2.41 13.09 6.04
N TYR A 56 -1.28 13.25 5.35
CA TYR A 56 -0.10 13.97 5.81
C TYR A 56 0.32 15.00 4.75
N PRO A 57 0.69 16.23 5.13
CA PRO A 57 1.36 17.14 4.21
C PRO A 57 2.67 16.49 3.78
N CYS A 58 2.85 16.33 2.47
CA CYS A 58 4.16 16.02 1.91
C CYS A 58 4.94 17.34 1.91
N ASP A 59 5.79 17.56 2.92
CA ASP A 59 6.66 18.74 3.01
C ASP A 59 7.90 18.65 2.08
N GLY A 60 7.93 17.64 1.20
CA GLY A 60 8.98 17.48 0.19
C GLY A 60 8.68 18.31 -1.06
N PRO A 61 9.72 18.73 -1.81
CA PRO A 61 9.50 19.23 -3.16
C PRO A 61 8.71 18.19 -3.96
N VAL A 62 7.68 18.61 -4.67
CA VAL A 62 6.89 17.74 -5.55
C VAL A 62 7.10 18.18 -7.00
N GLY A 63 7.52 17.25 -7.85
CA GLY A 63 7.70 17.47 -9.27
C GLY A 63 9.03 18.11 -9.67
N TYR A 64 9.00 19.36 -10.15
CA TYR A 64 10.17 19.97 -10.80
C TYR A 64 11.33 20.26 -9.85
N GLU A 65 11.04 20.39 -8.55
CA GLU A 65 12.05 20.60 -7.50
C GLU A 65 12.53 19.28 -6.87
N GLU A 66 11.94 18.13 -7.24
CA GLU A 66 12.41 16.83 -6.75
C GLU A 66 13.80 16.52 -7.30
N GLU A 67 14.71 16.11 -6.42
CA GLU A 67 16.00 15.57 -6.81
C GLU A 67 15.79 14.29 -7.63
N LYS A 68 16.10 14.38 -8.92
CA LYS A 68 16.02 13.25 -9.84
C LYS A 68 16.99 12.17 -9.40
N LEU A 69 16.52 10.92 -9.43
CA LEU A 69 17.42 9.78 -9.27
C LEU A 69 18.47 9.80 -10.38
N PRO A 70 19.76 9.65 -10.06
CA PRO A 70 20.76 9.44 -11.09
C PRO A 70 20.44 8.14 -11.85
N PRO A 71 20.76 8.10 -13.16
CA PRO A 71 20.36 7.01 -14.05
C PRO A 71 21.01 5.65 -13.70
N ASP A 72 22.16 5.68 -13.01
CA ASP A 72 22.93 4.48 -12.64
C ASP A 72 22.53 3.88 -11.27
N ILE A 73 21.24 3.98 -10.93
CA ILE A 73 20.71 3.43 -9.68
C ILE A 73 19.85 2.20 -9.98
N SER A 74 20.09 1.15 -9.19
CA SER A 74 19.21 -0.01 -9.08
C SER A 74 18.01 0.27 -8.18
N VAL A 75 16.80 -0.02 -8.65
CA VAL A 75 15.55 0.18 -7.92
C VAL A 75 14.68 -1.07 -7.89
N ARG A 76 13.84 -1.17 -6.85
CA ARG A 76 12.66 -2.05 -6.81
C ARG A 76 11.42 -1.18 -6.85
N TYR A 77 10.40 -1.60 -7.59
CA TYR A 77 9.10 -0.94 -7.54
C TYR A 77 8.15 -1.66 -6.57
N LEU A 78 7.17 -0.92 -6.07
CA LEU A 78 6.09 -1.44 -5.22
C LEU A 78 5.06 -2.20 -6.08
N LEU A 79 4.81 -3.48 -5.79
CA LEU A 79 3.75 -4.23 -6.46
C LEU A 79 2.38 -3.77 -5.97
N GLU A 80 1.43 -3.68 -6.90
CA GLU A 80 0.04 -3.46 -6.53
C GLU A 80 -0.55 -4.70 -5.85
N LEU A 81 -1.53 -4.45 -4.97
CA LEU A 81 -2.33 -5.50 -4.33
C LEU A 81 -2.99 -6.43 -5.36
N ASN A 82 -3.27 -5.94 -6.56
CA ASN A 82 -3.90 -6.71 -7.63
C ASN A 82 -2.91 -7.66 -8.34
N ASP A 83 -1.59 -7.37 -8.30
CA ASP A 83 -0.55 -8.23 -8.85
C ASP A 83 -0.20 -9.40 -7.91
N LEU A 84 -0.72 -9.37 -6.68
CA LEU A 84 -0.49 -10.37 -5.65
C LEU A 84 -1.60 -11.43 -5.65
N GLU A 85 -1.71 -12.17 -6.74
CA GLU A 85 -2.58 -13.34 -6.78
C GLU A 85 -2.03 -14.43 -5.84
N GLY A 86 -2.58 -14.50 -4.62
CA GLY A 86 -2.45 -15.67 -3.74
C GLY A 86 -1.37 -15.67 -2.65
N ARG A 87 -0.66 -14.56 -2.38
CA ARG A 87 0.31 -14.50 -1.26
C ARG A 87 -0.30 -13.89 0.02
N ARG A 88 -0.15 -14.58 1.15
CA ARG A 88 -0.45 -14.04 2.49
C ARG A 88 0.64 -13.05 2.91
N CYS A 89 0.48 -11.78 2.60
CA CYS A 89 1.37 -10.73 3.11
C CYS A 89 0.87 -10.25 4.48
N ARG A 90 1.78 -9.90 5.40
CA ARG A 90 1.39 -9.22 6.64
C ARG A 90 1.02 -7.79 6.29
N ALA A 91 -0.04 -7.26 6.92
CA ALA A 91 -0.58 -5.93 6.62
C ALA A 91 0.40 -4.74 6.80
N GLY A 92 1.62 -4.98 7.32
CA GLY A 92 2.66 -3.96 7.49
C GLY A 92 3.84 -4.05 6.53
N ASP A 93 3.95 -5.12 5.72
CA ASP A 93 5.08 -5.30 4.82
C ASP A 93 4.73 -4.77 3.43
N MET A 94 5.44 -3.72 2.98
CA MET A 94 5.32 -3.23 1.61
C MET A 94 5.88 -4.27 0.64
N ASN A 95 5.08 -4.70 -0.33
CA ASN A 95 5.45 -5.77 -1.26
C ASN A 95 6.31 -5.22 -2.39
N TRP A 96 7.60 -5.10 -2.13
CA TRP A 96 8.57 -4.72 -3.16
C TRP A 96 8.79 -5.84 -4.18
N SER A 97 9.04 -5.48 -5.43
CA SER A 97 9.38 -6.44 -6.48
C SER A 97 10.60 -7.28 -6.10
N PRO A 98 10.59 -8.60 -6.37
CA PRO A 98 11.76 -9.45 -6.14
C PRO A 98 12.90 -9.14 -7.11
N LYS A 99 12.60 -8.52 -8.25
CA LYS A 99 13.57 -8.15 -9.28
C LYS A 99 14.10 -6.73 -9.09
N ILE A 100 15.33 -6.51 -9.56
CA ILE A 100 16.00 -5.22 -9.59
C ILE A 100 15.87 -4.65 -11.00
N TYR A 101 15.57 -3.36 -11.09
CA TYR A 101 15.39 -2.63 -12.33
C TYR A 101 16.32 -1.43 -12.39
N HIS A 102 16.58 -0.96 -13.60
CA HIS A 102 17.29 0.28 -13.86
C HIS A 102 16.32 1.35 -14.36
N ILE A 103 16.66 2.61 -14.10
CA ILE A 103 15.87 3.74 -14.58
C ILE A 103 16.24 4.00 -16.03
N HIS A 104 15.27 3.84 -16.94
CA HIS A 104 15.48 4.10 -18.35
C HIS A 104 15.21 5.58 -18.69
N MET A 105 14.09 6.11 -18.21
CA MET A 105 13.66 7.47 -18.52
C MET A 105 12.92 8.11 -17.34
N SER A 106 13.08 9.43 -17.19
CA SER A 106 12.33 10.24 -16.22
C SER A 106 11.61 11.39 -16.92
N LEU A 107 10.31 11.55 -16.71
CA LEU A 107 9.52 12.67 -17.19
C LEU A 107 9.20 13.59 -16.02
N THR A 108 9.50 14.88 -16.19
CA THR A 108 9.23 15.91 -15.20
C THR A 108 8.26 16.92 -15.80
N GLN A 109 7.16 17.18 -15.11
CA GLN A 109 6.21 18.23 -15.47
C GLN A 109 6.07 19.21 -14.30
N LYS A 110 5.76 20.48 -14.60
CA LYS A 110 5.54 21.49 -13.55
C LYS A 110 4.29 21.11 -12.73
N ASN A 111 4.41 21.13 -11.41
CA ASN A 111 3.34 20.81 -10.45
C ASN A 111 2.79 19.37 -10.55
N GLN A 112 3.56 18.44 -11.11
CA GLN A 112 3.24 17.01 -11.15
C GLN A 112 4.46 16.21 -10.72
N PRO A 113 4.28 15.06 -10.05
CA PRO A 113 5.39 14.27 -9.58
C PRO A 113 6.21 13.69 -10.74
N VAL A 114 7.49 13.38 -10.48
CA VAL A 114 8.37 12.83 -11.51
C VAL A 114 7.95 11.38 -11.82
N LEU A 115 7.74 11.10 -13.11
CA LEU A 115 7.43 9.76 -13.59
C LEU A 115 8.69 9.06 -14.08
N TYR A 116 8.88 7.81 -13.68
CA TYR A 116 10.01 6.97 -14.05
C TYR A 116 9.54 5.77 -14.86
N TRP A 117 10.23 5.48 -15.95
CA TRP A 117 10.12 4.23 -16.71
C TRP A 117 11.29 3.33 -16.34
N LEU A 118 10.97 2.08 -16.04
CA LEU A 118 11.94 1.09 -15.59
C LEU A 118 12.24 0.09 -16.70
N ILE A 119 13.48 -0.38 -16.73
CA ILE A 119 13.95 -1.46 -17.60
C ILE A 119 14.50 -2.60 -16.73
N ASP A 120 14.11 -3.83 -17.06
CA ASP A 120 14.69 -5.03 -16.44
C ASP A 120 16.14 -5.22 -16.92
N ASN A 121 16.92 -6.03 -16.21
CA ASN A 121 18.27 -6.41 -16.64
C ASN A 121 18.28 -7.08 -18.02
N ASP A 122 17.17 -7.74 -18.38
CA ASP A 122 16.96 -8.36 -19.68
C ASP A 122 16.69 -7.35 -20.82
N GLY A 123 16.72 -6.04 -20.54
CA GLY A 123 16.42 -4.98 -21.50
C GLY A 123 14.92 -4.82 -21.79
N LYS A 124 14.05 -5.46 -21.01
CA LYS A 124 12.60 -5.34 -21.16
C LYS A 124 12.09 -4.11 -20.42
N GLU A 125 11.53 -3.16 -21.16
CA GLU A 125 10.86 -1.99 -20.59
C GLU A 125 9.52 -2.39 -19.95
N LEU A 126 9.23 -1.81 -18.78
CA LEU A 126 7.89 -1.89 -18.20
C LEU A 126 6.95 -0.91 -18.90
N GLU A 127 5.76 -1.38 -19.25
CA GLU A 127 4.69 -0.57 -19.86
C GLU A 127 4.08 0.47 -18.90
N ARG A 128 4.44 0.38 -17.61
CA ARG A 128 3.93 1.23 -16.54
C ARG A 128 4.96 2.27 -16.10
N SER A 129 4.48 3.48 -15.82
CA SER A 129 5.25 4.53 -15.15
C SER A 129 5.10 4.46 -13.63
N PHE A 130 6.14 4.88 -12.92
CA PHE A 130 6.21 4.86 -11.47
C PHE A 130 6.55 6.24 -10.90
N VAL A 131 6.04 6.53 -9.71
CA VAL A 131 6.38 7.74 -8.95
C VAL A 131 7.53 7.44 -7.98
N ARG A 132 8.23 8.46 -7.48
CA ARG A 132 9.37 8.30 -6.57
C ARG A 132 9.02 7.48 -5.31
N GLU A 133 7.83 7.65 -4.73
CA GLU A 133 7.37 6.92 -3.54
C GLU A 133 7.11 5.43 -3.83
N GLU A 134 6.86 5.08 -5.08
CA GLU A 134 6.68 3.70 -5.52
C GLU A 134 8.01 3.00 -5.82
N LEU A 135 9.14 3.71 -5.68
CA LEU A 135 10.49 3.20 -5.96
C LEU A 135 11.34 3.13 -4.69
N LEU A 136 11.93 1.96 -4.46
CA LEU A 136 12.96 1.73 -3.46
C LEU A 136 14.33 1.71 -4.13
N VAL A 137 15.21 2.63 -3.71
CA VAL A 137 16.61 2.66 -4.13
C VAL A 137 17.38 1.54 -3.43
N ILE A 138 18.12 0.75 -4.19
CA ILE A 138 18.96 -0.34 -3.68
C ILE A 138 20.41 0.04 -3.93
N PRO A 139 21.25 0.06 -2.88
CA PRO A 139 22.68 0.28 -3.07
C PRO A 139 23.28 -0.88 -3.86
N ASN A 140 24.19 -0.55 -4.78
CA ASN A 140 24.89 -1.53 -5.63
C ASN A 140 25.69 -2.58 -4.83
N ASP A 141 26.00 -2.29 -3.56
CA ASP A 141 26.73 -3.17 -2.64
C ASP A 141 25.87 -4.27 -2.00
N THR A 142 24.60 -4.40 -2.40
CA THR A 142 23.70 -5.42 -1.83
C THR A 142 24.00 -6.78 -2.46
N GLU A 143 24.89 -7.56 -1.82
CA GLU A 143 25.08 -8.97 -2.13
C GLU A 143 23.75 -9.72 -1.93
N LEU A 144 23.20 -10.27 -3.02
CA LEU A 144 22.02 -11.14 -2.95
C LEU A 144 22.41 -12.44 -2.22
N PRO A 145 21.59 -12.96 -1.29
CA PRO A 145 21.84 -14.28 -0.73
C PRO A 145 21.84 -15.31 -1.87
N SER A 146 22.88 -16.13 -1.94
CA SER A 146 23.00 -17.20 -2.93
C SER A 146 21.81 -18.16 -2.83
N GLN A 147 21.15 -18.44 -3.96
CA GLN A 147 20.13 -19.48 -4.07
C GLN A 147 20.72 -20.88 -4.01
#